data_AF-A0A927FAA8-F1
#
_entry.id   AF-A0A927FAA8-F1
#
_cell.length_a   1.000
_cell.length_b   1.000
_cell.length_c   1.000
_cell.angle_alpha   90.00
_cell.angle_beta   90.00
_cell.angle_gamma   90.00
#
_symmetry.space_group_name_H-M   'P 1'
#
loop_
_entity.id
_entity.type
_entity.pdbx_description
1 polymer ?
#
loop_
_entity_poly.entity_id
_entity_poly.type
_entity_poly.pdbx_seq_one_letter_code
_entity_poly.pdbx_strand_id
1 'polypeptide(L)'
;MIRKGLLLLFASTALAIASAQTPQESEPRVSRNGLKEEQRIISVHLREARKDLDRAKVDLNGNRMRTAEVVIARTEVSISKAGGLLEEHPVRIEKLKGLFINDAVREELREVFNEIDNEYLNLEREFYTMVDEIGGGASRRSRMEFLKLISSAISELAATDPALGKQLEALLAEYEACLKAGDNDCATEKLIALRELYESKKSEIAAATGKQVSTDNIISSEPKDWPALIDQLAGSQQAEALALMQATQSITNPDKRHEAEKLYSDYLYALQQGDSAKAAELRARIEELTGAPMPTPQTTKDTPRVEVKNGRMTFIDVNGRPIVSADAATMRDGPNNLPQVEYAGGIGKRITKEYDVIIDYNSANQTFTASQGNVKIWSLEVTEDPSQRILDTSLITTFELKDAGIVGDDYAVESWVMTDQSGNVIRDGSGSSFRVEFTEPGTYRIIARGRTLRGKDFEIGREYPIAEGILE
;
A
#
# COMPACT_ATOMS: atom_id res chain seq x y z
N MET A 1 78.90 34.04 -23.98
CA MET A 1 77.74 34.14 -23.05
C MET A 1 76.48 33.95 -23.87
N ILE A 2 75.75 32.88 -23.57
CA ILE A 2 74.88 32.13 -24.48
C ILE A 2 73.40 32.50 -24.31
N ARG A 3 72.68 32.37 -25.43
CA ARG A 3 71.28 32.73 -25.73
C ARG A 3 70.22 32.16 -24.77
N LYS A 4 69.13 32.93 -24.65
CA LYS A 4 67.82 32.57 -24.11
C LYS A 4 67.19 31.41 -24.90
N GLY A 5 66.85 30.31 -24.23
CA GLY A 5 65.88 29.28 -24.66
C GLY A 5 64.70 29.33 -23.68
N LEU A 6 63.47 29.58 -24.13
CA LEU A 6 62.51 28.61 -24.67
C LEU A 6 62.21 27.48 -23.67
N LEU A 7 61.16 27.66 -22.87
CA LEU A 7 60.42 26.58 -22.23
C LEU A 7 58.94 26.83 -22.46
N LEU A 8 58.39 26.02 -23.37
CA LEU A 8 56.97 25.84 -23.65
C LEU A 8 56.30 25.19 -22.44
N LEU A 9 55.27 25.83 -21.91
CA LEU A 9 54.25 25.19 -21.08
C LEU A 9 52.94 25.21 -21.88
N PHE A 10 52.62 24.08 -22.49
CA PHE A 10 51.30 23.79 -23.05
C PHE A 10 50.32 23.61 -21.89
N ALA A 11 49.49 24.61 -21.64
CA ALA A 11 48.25 24.45 -20.88
C ALA A 11 47.15 24.07 -21.88
N SER A 12 46.90 22.77 -22.03
CA SER A 12 45.76 22.23 -22.76
C SER A 12 44.48 22.60 -22.01
N THR A 13 43.89 23.75 -22.32
CA THR A 13 42.50 24.05 -21.99
C THR A 13 41.63 23.24 -22.93
N ALA A 14 41.19 22.07 -22.48
CA ALA A 14 40.03 21.42 -23.07
C ALA A 14 38.83 22.32 -22.77
N LEU A 15 38.46 23.17 -23.73
CA LEU A 15 37.13 23.77 -23.77
C LEU A 15 36.14 22.62 -23.96
N ALA A 16 35.62 22.09 -22.86
CA ALA A 16 34.39 21.31 -22.91
C ALA A 16 33.29 22.30 -23.31
N ILE A 17 32.88 22.23 -24.58
CA ILE A 17 31.64 22.83 -25.04
C ILE A 17 30.53 22.02 -24.36
N ALA A 18 30.22 22.37 -23.11
CA ALA A 18 28.94 22.04 -22.52
C ALA A 18 27.92 22.78 -23.38
N SER A 19 27.26 22.06 -24.28
CA SER A 19 26.05 22.52 -24.92
C SER A 19 25.07 22.86 -23.79
N ALA A 20 24.97 24.16 -23.47
CA ALA A 20 23.88 24.70 -22.70
C ALA A 20 22.60 24.41 -23.50
N GLN A 21 21.99 23.26 -23.22
CA GLN A 21 20.61 23.01 -23.57
C GLN A 21 19.82 24.09 -22.84
N THR A 22 19.37 25.06 -23.60
CA THR A 22 18.39 26.04 -23.16
C THR A 22 17.22 25.25 -22.58
N PRO A 23 16.75 25.55 -21.35
CA PRO A 23 15.56 24.89 -20.81
C PRO A 23 14.44 25.10 -21.81
N GLN A 24 14.01 24.01 -22.44
CA GLN A 24 12.91 24.02 -23.38
C GLN A 24 11.67 24.48 -22.59
N GLU A 25 11.18 25.67 -22.93
CA GLU A 25 9.95 26.23 -22.38
C GLU A 25 8.85 25.18 -22.55
N SER A 26 8.38 24.64 -21.43
CA SER A 26 7.52 23.46 -21.41
C SER A 26 6.26 23.72 -22.23
N GLU A 27 6.01 22.90 -23.26
CA GLU A 27 4.71 22.85 -23.94
C GLU A 27 3.58 22.80 -22.90
N PRO A 28 2.37 23.33 -23.23
CA PRO A 28 1.21 23.14 -22.37
C PRO A 28 1.04 21.65 -22.03
N ARG A 29 0.97 21.32 -20.73
CA ARG A 29 0.99 19.94 -20.19
C ARG A 29 -0.04 19.00 -20.83
N VAL A 30 -1.14 19.54 -21.35
CA VAL A 30 -2.15 18.79 -22.10
C VAL A 30 -1.89 18.95 -23.60
N SER A 31 -0.75 18.42 -24.05
CA SER A 31 -0.43 18.23 -25.47
C SER A 31 -0.22 16.73 -25.72
N ARG A 32 -0.44 16.27 -26.96
CA ARG A 32 -0.18 14.86 -27.32
C ARG A 32 1.25 14.46 -26.97
N ASN A 33 2.21 15.33 -27.29
CA ASN A 33 3.63 15.08 -27.03
C ASN A 33 3.93 15.14 -25.53
N GLY A 34 3.30 16.06 -24.79
CA GLY A 34 3.40 16.15 -23.34
C GLY A 34 2.92 14.88 -22.64
N LEU A 35 1.79 14.32 -23.08
CA LEU A 35 1.25 13.07 -22.50
C LEU A 35 2.08 11.84 -22.88
N LYS A 36 2.57 11.74 -24.13
CA LYS A 36 3.52 10.69 -24.51
C LYS A 36 4.81 10.76 -23.70
N GLU A 37 5.31 11.97 -23.46
CA GLU A 37 6.49 12.20 -22.64
C GLU A 37 6.23 11.82 -21.18
N GLU A 38 5.06 12.15 -20.64
CA GLU A 38 4.65 11.74 -19.30
C GLU A 38 4.57 10.22 -19.17
N GLN A 39 3.95 9.51 -20.13
CA GLN A 39 3.94 8.05 -20.20
C GLN A 39 5.35 7.48 -20.23
N ARG A 40 6.25 8.07 -21.03
CA ARG A 40 7.65 7.67 -21.10
C ARG A 40 8.35 7.84 -19.75
N ILE A 41 8.10 8.93 -19.03
CA ILE A 41 8.65 9.19 -17.69
C ILE A 41 8.12 8.14 -16.70
N ILE A 42 6.82 7.84 -16.72
CA ILE A 42 6.22 6.79 -15.87
C ILE A 42 6.89 5.44 -16.15
N SER A 43 7.00 5.03 -17.41
CA SER A 43 7.66 3.76 -17.77
C SER A 43 9.14 3.70 -17.36
N VAL A 44 9.85 4.83 -17.34
CA VAL A 44 11.22 4.89 -16.83
C VAL A 44 11.24 4.59 -15.33
N HIS A 45 10.36 5.20 -14.55
CA HIS A 45 10.25 4.93 -13.12
C HIS A 45 9.83 3.49 -12.82
N LEU A 46 8.91 2.90 -13.58
CA LEU A 46 8.54 1.48 -13.44
C LEU A 46 9.72 0.55 -13.73
N ARG A 47 10.50 0.83 -14.77
CA ARG A 47 11.71 0.05 -15.11
C ARG A 47 12.79 0.16 -14.04
N GLU A 48 12.99 1.36 -13.49
CA GLU A 48 13.92 1.58 -12.37
C GLU A 48 13.47 0.83 -11.12
N ALA A 49 12.18 0.93 -10.77
CA ALA A 49 11.58 0.22 -9.66
C ALA A 49 11.71 -1.30 -9.81
N ARG A 50 11.42 -1.86 -10.99
CA ARG A 50 11.60 -3.29 -11.30
C ARG A 50 13.04 -3.74 -11.10
N LYS A 51 13.99 -3.00 -11.69
CA LYS A 51 15.43 -3.30 -11.58
C LYS A 51 15.90 -3.29 -10.13
N ASP A 52 15.48 -2.29 -9.36
CA ASP A 52 15.83 -2.18 -7.96
C ASP A 52 15.14 -3.30 -7.15
N LEU A 53 13.87 -3.60 -7.40
CA LEU A 53 13.16 -4.70 -6.72
C LEU A 53 13.84 -6.06 -6.96
N ASP A 54 14.22 -6.36 -8.20
CA ASP A 54 14.94 -7.60 -8.53
C ASP A 54 16.31 -7.66 -7.85
N ARG A 55 17.01 -6.53 -7.76
CA ARG A 55 18.26 -6.43 -7.01
C ARG A 55 18.05 -6.66 -5.52
N ALA A 56 16.99 -6.10 -4.94
CA ALA A 56 16.64 -6.34 -3.54
C ALA A 56 16.38 -7.83 -3.27
N LYS A 57 15.65 -8.54 -4.15
CA LYS A 57 15.47 -10.01 -4.05
C LYS A 57 16.82 -10.74 -3.99
N VAL A 58 17.77 -10.36 -4.85
CA VAL A 58 19.12 -10.96 -4.85
C VAL A 58 19.88 -10.64 -3.57
N ASP A 59 19.81 -9.41 -3.08
CA ASP A 59 20.50 -8.99 -1.86
C ASP A 59 19.93 -9.66 -0.60
N LEU A 60 18.62 -9.88 -0.53
CA LEU A 60 17.96 -10.64 0.54
C LEU A 60 18.40 -12.10 0.55
N ASN A 61 18.38 -12.76 -0.61
CA ASN A 61 18.86 -14.13 -0.74
C ASN A 61 20.36 -14.28 -0.41
N GLY A 62 21.12 -13.19 -0.56
CA GLY A 62 22.53 -13.09 -0.18
C GLY A 62 22.78 -12.68 1.27
N ASN A 63 21.74 -12.56 2.12
CA ASN A 63 21.81 -12.05 3.50
C ASN A 63 22.41 -10.64 3.62
N ARG A 64 22.26 -9.79 2.59
CA ARG A 64 22.73 -8.40 2.57
C ARG A 64 21.58 -7.43 2.88
N MET A 65 20.98 -7.58 4.07
CA MET A 65 19.77 -6.86 4.48
C MET A 65 19.91 -5.34 4.31
N ARG A 66 21.00 -4.73 4.79
CA ARG A 66 21.21 -3.28 4.70
C ARG A 66 21.26 -2.76 3.25
N THR A 67 21.85 -3.53 2.34
CA THR A 67 21.87 -3.19 0.91
C THR A 67 20.48 -3.35 0.30
N ALA A 68 19.78 -4.44 0.63
CA ALA A 68 18.41 -4.67 0.18
C ALA A 68 17.48 -3.53 0.63
N GLU A 69 17.62 -3.03 1.86
CA GLU A 69 16.78 -1.96 2.39
C GLU A 69 16.94 -0.62 1.65
N VAL A 70 18.18 -0.25 1.32
CA VAL A 70 18.45 0.95 0.50
C VAL A 70 17.80 0.80 -0.87
N VAL A 71 17.93 -0.38 -1.47
CA VAL A 71 17.37 -0.66 -2.79
C VAL A 71 15.84 -0.67 -2.74
N ILE A 72 15.22 -1.20 -1.70
CA ILE A 72 13.76 -1.16 -1.50
C ILE A 72 13.27 0.27 -1.29
N ALA A 73 13.98 1.09 -0.53
CA ALA A 73 13.65 2.51 -0.39
C ALA A 73 13.73 3.25 -1.74
N ARG A 74 14.66 2.89 -2.62
CA ARG A 74 14.71 3.42 -3.99
C ARG A 74 13.54 2.93 -4.85
N THR A 75 13.17 1.65 -4.73
CA THR A 75 11.99 1.09 -5.39
C THR A 75 10.73 1.84 -4.94
N GLU A 76 10.59 2.09 -3.65
CA GLU A 76 9.47 2.83 -3.04
C GLU A 76 9.30 4.22 -3.67
N VAL A 77 10.40 4.98 -3.79
CA VAL A 77 10.38 6.30 -4.43
C VAL A 77 9.96 6.21 -5.89
N SER A 78 10.52 5.25 -6.63
CA SER A 78 10.25 5.09 -8.06
C SER A 78 8.79 4.69 -8.32
N ILE A 79 8.24 3.75 -7.54
CA ILE A 79 6.81 3.39 -7.59
C ILE A 79 5.95 4.59 -7.20
N SER A 80 6.33 5.34 -6.16
CA SER A 80 5.57 6.51 -5.72
C SER A 80 5.47 7.61 -6.77
N LYS A 81 6.58 7.87 -7.49
CA LYS A 81 6.61 8.81 -8.61
C LYS A 81 5.74 8.36 -9.77
N ALA A 82 5.82 7.07 -10.14
CA ALA A 82 4.97 6.50 -11.18
C ALA A 82 3.48 6.62 -10.79
N GLY A 83 3.12 6.21 -9.57
CA GLY A 83 1.75 6.27 -9.05
C GLY A 83 1.19 7.70 -9.01
N GLY A 84 1.97 8.66 -8.48
CA GLY A 84 1.55 10.06 -8.42
C GLY A 84 1.30 10.69 -9.78
N LEU A 85 2.03 10.28 -10.82
CA LEU A 85 1.77 10.71 -12.19
C LEU A 85 0.54 10.00 -12.80
N LEU A 86 0.41 8.69 -12.55
CA LEU A 86 -0.67 7.85 -13.08
C LEU A 86 -2.07 8.29 -12.63
N GLU A 87 -2.24 8.73 -11.38
CA GLU A 87 -3.56 9.07 -10.83
C GLU A 87 -4.34 10.08 -11.67
N GLU A 88 -3.66 11.10 -12.18
CA GLU A 88 -4.28 12.20 -12.93
C GLU A 88 -4.08 12.06 -14.46
N HIS A 89 -3.28 11.09 -14.89
CA HIS A 89 -2.99 10.84 -16.30
C HIS A 89 -4.24 10.56 -17.16
N PRO A 90 -5.19 9.69 -16.77
CA PRO A 90 -6.37 9.42 -17.59
C PRO A 90 -7.23 10.68 -17.78
N VAL A 91 -7.38 11.49 -16.72
CA VAL A 91 -8.09 12.77 -16.78
C VAL A 91 -7.41 13.74 -17.74
N ARG A 92 -6.06 13.78 -17.77
CA ARG A 92 -5.32 14.62 -18.72
C ARG A 92 -5.44 14.14 -20.17
N ILE A 93 -5.49 12.82 -20.42
CA ILE A 93 -5.79 12.27 -21.76
C ILE A 93 -7.15 12.78 -22.25
N GLU A 94 -8.17 12.77 -21.38
CA GLU A 94 -9.51 13.25 -21.78
C GLU A 94 -9.59 14.77 -21.99
N LYS A 95 -8.69 15.53 -21.35
CA LYS A 95 -8.60 16.99 -21.55
C LYS A 95 -7.93 17.38 -22.88
N LEU A 96 -7.36 16.44 -23.63
CA LEU A 96 -6.88 16.71 -25.00
C LEU A 96 -8.06 17.09 -25.90
N LYS A 97 -8.32 18.40 -26.04
CA LYS A 97 -9.30 18.95 -26.98
C LYS A 97 -8.63 19.94 -27.94
N GLY A 98 -8.91 19.84 -29.24
CA GLY A 98 -8.39 20.78 -30.25
C GLY A 98 -8.74 20.38 -31.69
N LEU A 99 -8.63 21.35 -32.62
CA LEU A 99 -9.00 21.24 -34.04
C LEU A 99 -8.30 20.12 -34.86
N PHE A 100 -7.27 19.47 -34.30
CA PHE A 100 -6.45 18.46 -34.99
C PHE A 100 -6.19 17.18 -34.17
N ILE A 101 -6.80 17.04 -32.99
CA ILE A 101 -6.67 15.83 -32.17
C ILE A 101 -7.97 15.05 -32.29
N ASN A 102 -7.92 13.93 -32.99
CA ASN A 102 -9.04 13.01 -33.16
C ASN A 102 -9.02 11.91 -32.08
N ASP A 103 -10.13 11.20 -31.94
CA ASP A 103 -10.28 10.15 -30.91
C ASP A 103 -9.28 9.02 -31.03
N ALA A 104 -8.82 8.73 -32.25
CA ALA A 104 -7.75 7.76 -32.48
C ALA A 104 -6.45 8.09 -31.70
N VAL A 105 -6.13 9.38 -31.51
CA VAL A 105 -4.96 9.78 -30.70
C VAL A 105 -5.20 9.56 -29.20
N ARG A 106 -6.41 9.78 -28.71
CA ARG A 106 -6.75 9.51 -27.31
C ARG A 106 -6.77 8.01 -27.04
N GLU A 107 -7.29 7.22 -27.97
CA GLU A 107 -7.31 5.76 -27.88
C GLU A 107 -5.90 5.16 -27.85
N GLU A 108 -4.99 5.64 -28.72
CA GLU A 108 -3.56 5.28 -28.69
C GLU A 108 -2.95 5.57 -27.31
N LEU A 109 -3.25 6.73 -26.72
CA LEU A 109 -2.74 7.10 -25.39
C LEU A 109 -3.35 6.23 -24.28
N ARG A 110 -4.63 5.86 -24.38
CA ARG A 110 -5.30 4.96 -23.41
C ARG A 110 -4.73 3.55 -23.44
N GLU A 111 -4.47 3.01 -24.62
CA GLU A 111 -3.87 1.67 -24.78
C GLU A 111 -2.52 1.61 -24.06
N VAL A 112 -1.63 2.58 -24.34
CA VAL A 112 -0.33 2.69 -23.67
C VAL A 112 -0.48 2.92 -22.16
N PHE A 113 -1.44 3.76 -21.75
CA PHE A 113 -1.73 3.96 -20.33
C PHE A 113 -2.15 2.65 -19.65
N ASN A 114 -3.05 1.86 -20.25
CA ASN A 114 -3.52 0.60 -19.68
C ASN A 114 -2.38 -0.42 -19.52
N GLU A 115 -1.43 -0.47 -20.46
CA GLU A 115 -0.23 -1.30 -20.33
C GLU A 115 0.63 -0.87 -19.13
N ILE A 116 0.88 0.44 -19.01
CA ILE A 116 1.68 1.04 -17.94
C ILE A 116 0.99 0.84 -16.57
N ASP A 117 -0.32 1.04 -16.48
CA ASP A 117 -1.09 0.89 -15.25
C ASP A 117 -1.09 -0.57 -14.78
N ASN A 118 -1.26 -1.53 -15.69
CA ASN A 118 -1.12 -2.95 -15.38
C ASN A 118 0.29 -3.31 -14.89
N GLU A 119 1.34 -2.75 -15.50
CA GLU A 119 2.72 -2.94 -15.03
C GLU A 119 2.92 -2.35 -13.62
N TYR A 120 2.41 -1.14 -13.39
CA TYR A 120 2.44 -0.47 -12.09
C TYR A 120 1.76 -1.30 -11.01
N LEU A 121 0.51 -1.74 -11.22
CA LEU A 121 -0.26 -2.52 -10.23
C LEU A 121 0.43 -3.85 -9.88
N ASN A 122 1.02 -4.53 -10.86
CA ASN A 122 1.76 -5.75 -10.61
C ASN A 122 3.04 -5.49 -9.81
N LEU A 123 3.77 -4.42 -10.14
CA LEU A 123 5.00 -4.05 -9.45
C LEU A 123 4.75 -3.56 -8.01
N GLU A 124 3.69 -2.78 -7.80
CA GLU A 124 3.23 -2.34 -6.48
C GLU A 124 2.86 -3.54 -5.59
N ARG A 125 2.13 -4.52 -6.15
CA ARG A 125 1.80 -5.77 -5.45
C ARG A 125 3.07 -6.54 -5.03
N GLU A 126 4.01 -6.73 -5.96
CA GLU A 126 5.28 -7.41 -5.65
C GLU A 126 6.11 -6.67 -4.60
N PHE A 127 6.14 -5.34 -4.67
CA PHE A 127 6.81 -4.50 -3.70
C PHE A 127 6.22 -4.69 -2.31
N TYR A 128 4.89 -4.69 -2.17
CA TYR A 128 4.24 -4.88 -0.88
C TYR A 128 4.44 -6.28 -0.31
N THR A 129 4.41 -7.33 -1.13
CA THR A 129 4.76 -8.69 -0.69
C THR A 129 6.16 -8.72 -0.10
N MET A 130 7.13 -8.10 -0.76
CA MET A 130 8.52 -8.05 -0.28
C MET A 130 8.65 -7.22 1.00
N VAL A 131 7.98 -6.09 1.08
CA VAL A 131 7.98 -5.22 2.26
C VAL A 131 7.40 -5.95 3.48
N ASP A 132 6.36 -6.76 3.28
CA ASP A 132 5.77 -7.58 4.34
C ASP A 132 6.74 -8.69 4.82
N GLU A 133 7.54 -9.27 3.91
CA GLU A 133 8.58 -10.26 4.25
C GLU A 133 9.75 -9.70 5.06
N ILE A 134 10.08 -8.41 4.89
CA ILE A 134 11.29 -7.77 5.46
C ILE A 134 10.98 -6.93 6.71
N GLY A 135 9.69 -6.71 7.01
CA GLY A 135 9.25 -5.82 8.07
C GLY A 135 9.30 -4.34 7.68
N GLY A 136 8.59 -3.51 8.44
CA GLY A 136 8.38 -2.08 8.16
C GLY A 136 7.15 -1.78 7.31
N GLY A 137 6.23 -2.74 7.12
CA GLY A 137 5.14 -2.65 6.14
C GLY A 137 4.22 -1.43 6.31
N ALA A 138 3.85 -1.11 7.55
CA ALA A 138 2.97 0.03 7.81
C ALA A 138 3.68 1.39 7.56
N SER A 139 4.93 1.53 7.98
CA SER A 139 5.69 2.77 7.79
C SER A 139 6.05 3.00 6.32
N ARG A 140 6.43 1.94 5.60
CA ARG A 140 6.73 2.01 4.16
C ARG A 140 5.48 2.25 3.32
N ARG A 141 4.33 1.64 3.65
CA ARG A 141 3.04 1.98 3.00
C ARG A 141 2.68 3.45 3.22
N SER A 142 2.79 3.94 4.45
CA SER A 142 2.49 5.34 4.78
C SER A 142 3.43 6.31 4.04
N ARG A 143 4.73 5.98 3.97
CA ARG A 143 5.73 6.76 3.25
C ARG A 143 5.51 6.72 1.73
N MET A 144 5.10 5.58 1.16
CA MET A 144 4.75 5.48 -0.25
C MET A 144 3.56 6.36 -0.61
N GLU A 145 2.47 6.30 0.16
CA GLU A 145 1.30 7.17 -0.03
C GLU A 145 1.67 8.65 0.12
N PHE A 146 2.54 8.98 1.07
CA PHE A 146 3.08 10.32 1.20
C PHE A 146 3.89 10.76 -0.03
N LEU A 147 4.84 9.95 -0.48
CA LEU A 147 5.67 10.28 -1.63
C LEU A 147 4.87 10.36 -2.94
N LYS A 148 3.80 9.55 -3.09
CA LYS A 148 2.83 9.67 -4.20
C LYS A 148 2.15 11.03 -4.16
N LEU A 149 1.62 11.43 -3.00
CA LEU A 149 1.00 12.75 -2.82
C LEU A 149 1.98 13.87 -3.16
N ILE A 150 3.23 13.81 -2.68
CA ILE A 150 4.25 14.82 -2.96
C ILE A 150 4.56 14.88 -4.47
N SER A 151 4.71 13.73 -5.12
CA SER A 151 4.99 13.65 -6.57
C SER A 151 3.84 14.26 -7.39
N SER A 152 2.61 13.98 -7.00
CA SER A 152 1.41 14.58 -7.60
C SER A 152 1.34 16.10 -7.32
N ALA A 153 1.59 16.50 -6.07
CA ALA A 153 1.58 17.91 -5.65
C ALA A 153 2.59 18.78 -6.39
N ILE A 154 3.82 18.28 -6.64
CA ILE A 154 4.83 19.02 -7.43
C ILE A 154 4.27 19.40 -8.80
N SER A 155 3.53 18.49 -9.42
CA SER A 155 2.88 18.71 -10.70
C SER A 155 1.79 19.77 -10.65
N GLU A 156 0.88 19.69 -9.66
CA GLU A 156 -0.24 20.63 -9.53
C GLU A 156 0.19 22.02 -9.05
N LEU A 157 1.18 22.08 -8.17
CA LEU A 157 1.72 23.33 -7.63
C LEU A 157 2.53 24.12 -8.67
N ALA A 158 3.06 23.47 -9.71
CA ALA A 158 3.77 24.16 -10.78
C ALA A 158 2.92 25.27 -11.44
N ALA A 159 1.59 25.16 -11.42
CA ALA A 159 0.68 26.17 -11.96
C ALA A 159 0.17 27.19 -10.91
N THR A 160 0.03 26.77 -9.65
CA THR A 160 -0.66 27.55 -8.61
C THR A 160 0.29 28.19 -7.59
N ASP A 161 1.34 27.47 -7.20
CA ASP A 161 2.43 27.96 -6.35
C ASP A 161 3.77 27.34 -6.81
N PRO A 162 4.38 27.90 -7.87
CA PRO A 162 5.61 27.35 -8.44
C PRO A 162 6.79 27.36 -7.46
N ALA A 163 6.76 28.22 -6.44
CA ALA A 163 7.82 28.29 -5.45
C ALA A 163 7.75 27.11 -4.48
N LEU A 164 6.55 26.75 -4.02
CA LEU A 164 6.35 25.57 -3.19
C LEU A 164 6.62 24.28 -3.97
N GLY A 165 6.14 24.19 -5.22
CA GLY A 165 6.41 23.05 -6.11
C GLY A 165 7.92 22.78 -6.26
N LYS A 166 8.72 23.84 -6.48
CA LYS A 166 10.20 23.72 -6.57
C LYS A 166 10.86 23.30 -5.27
N GLN A 167 10.35 23.73 -4.11
CA GLN A 167 10.89 23.31 -2.81
C GLN A 167 10.65 21.82 -2.57
N LEU A 168 9.44 21.34 -2.85
CA LEU A 168 9.09 19.92 -2.77
C LEU A 168 9.94 19.08 -3.73
N GLU A 169 10.08 19.52 -4.98
CA GLU A 169 10.90 18.86 -5.99
C GLU A 169 12.37 18.78 -5.57
N ALA A 170 12.94 19.87 -5.05
CA ALA A 170 14.31 19.90 -4.58
C ALA A 170 14.56 18.92 -3.42
N LEU A 171 13.69 18.92 -2.40
CA LEU A 171 13.81 17.99 -1.27
C LEU A 171 13.64 16.53 -1.69
N LEU A 172 12.71 16.23 -2.60
CA LEU A 172 12.53 14.88 -3.14
C LEU A 172 13.77 14.43 -3.94
N ALA A 173 14.36 15.32 -4.74
CA ALA A 173 15.59 15.03 -5.48
C ALA A 173 16.81 14.83 -4.56
N GLU A 174 16.92 15.61 -3.49
CA GLU A 174 17.96 15.42 -2.46
C GLU A 174 17.80 14.09 -1.74
N TYR A 175 16.57 13.73 -1.36
CA TYR A 175 16.26 12.42 -0.77
C TYR A 175 16.72 11.26 -1.67
N GLU A 176 16.41 11.34 -2.96
CA GLU A 176 16.86 10.35 -3.96
C GLU A 176 18.36 10.27 -4.11
N ALA A 177 19.04 11.42 -4.09
CA ALA A 177 20.49 11.47 -4.19
C ALA A 177 21.13 10.75 -2.99
N CYS A 178 20.63 10.98 -1.77
CA CYS A 178 21.07 10.27 -0.57
C CYS A 178 20.86 8.75 -0.72
N LEU A 179 19.68 8.31 -1.16
CA LEU A 179 19.37 6.88 -1.37
C LEU A 179 20.27 6.24 -2.44
N LYS A 180 20.56 6.96 -3.54
CA LYS A 180 21.47 6.48 -4.59
C LYS A 180 22.91 6.36 -4.09
N ALA A 181 23.32 7.24 -3.18
CA ALA A 181 24.62 7.19 -2.51
C ALA A 181 24.69 6.09 -1.43
N GLY A 182 23.54 5.54 -1.00
CA GLY A 182 23.46 4.61 0.12
C GLY A 182 23.64 5.28 1.49
N ASP A 183 23.43 6.60 1.56
CA ASP A 183 23.53 7.38 2.79
C ASP A 183 22.15 7.48 3.47
N ASN A 184 21.90 6.57 4.41
CA ASN A 184 20.62 6.45 5.11
C ASN A 184 20.34 7.63 6.05
N ASP A 185 21.38 8.23 6.63
CA ASP A 185 21.23 9.35 7.57
C ASP A 185 20.81 10.60 6.80
N CYS A 186 21.50 10.88 5.69
CA CYS A 186 21.12 11.89 4.70
C CYS A 186 19.69 11.65 4.21
N ALA A 187 19.35 10.42 3.81
CA ALA A 187 18.03 10.11 3.28
C ALA A 187 16.94 10.34 4.34
N THR A 188 17.20 9.96 5.59
CA THR A 188 16.28 10.21 6.70
C THR A 188 16.09 11.70 6.91
N GLU A 189 17.17 12.48 7.05
CA GLU A 189 17.12 13.94 7.20
C GLU A 189 16.25 14.60 6.12
N LYS A 190 16.45 14.23 4.85
CA LYS A 190 15.68 14.80 3.73
C LYS A 190 14.21 14.40 3.76
N LEU A 191 13.89 13.17 4.17
CA LEU A 191 12.51 12.74 4.36
C LEU A 191 11.82 13.50 5.51
N ILE A 192 12.54 13.78 6.61
CA ILE A 192 12.04 14.62 7.71
C ILE A 192 11.74 16.03 7.19
N ALA A 193 12.70 16.65 6.51
CA ALA A 193 12.52 17.99 5.94
C ALA A 193 11.33 18.06 4.97
N LEU A 194 11.14 17.02 4.15
CA LEU A 194 10.01 16.91 3.24
C LEU A 194 8.67 16.82 3.99
N ARG A 195 8.62 16.01 5.06
CA ARG A 195 7.45 15.88 5.95
C ARG A 195 7.13 17.21 6.65
N GLU A 196 8.13 17.89 7.20
CA GLU A 196 7.95 19.16 7.90
C GLU A 196 7.44 20.24 6.95
N LEU A 197 7.99 20.32 5.72
CA LEU A 197 7.49 21.23 4.70
C LEU A 197 6.02 20.91 4.38
N TYR A 198 5.69 19.63 4.15
CA TYR A 198 4.31 19.22 3.91
C TYR A 198 3.36 19.62 5.05
N GLU A 199 3.70 19.32 6.31
CA GLU A 199 2.83 19.64 7.45
C GLU A 199 2.67 21.16 7.61
N SER A 200 3.73 21.94 7.37
CA SER A 200 3.65 23.41 7.42
C SER A 200 2.83 24.03 6.29
N LYS A 201 2.66 23.30 5.17
CA LYS A 201 1.97 23.73 3.94
C LYS A 201 0.77 22.85 3.57
N LYS A 202 0.26 22.12 4.55
CA LYS A 202 -0.75 21.07 4.35
C LYS A 202 -2.02 21.61 3.72
N SER A 203 -2.45 22.80 4.12
CA SER A 203 -3.61 23.48 3.54
C SER A 203 -3.42 23.83 2.07
N GLU A 204 -2.27 24.40 1.71
CA GLU A 204 -1.95 24.81 0.34
C GLU A 204 -1.81 23.60 -0.58
N ILE A 205 -1.14 22.55 -0.11
CA ILE A 205 -0.97 21.29 -0.84
C ILE A 205 -2.31 20.59 -1.03
N ALA A 206 -3.15 20.55 0.01
CA ALA A 206 -4.51 19.98 -0.08
C ALA A 206 -5.42 20.79 -1.01
N ALA A 207 -5.28 22.11 -1.05
CA ALA A 207 -6.02 22.95 -1.98
C ALA A 207 -5.62 22.70 -3.44
N ALA A 208 -4.33 22.44 -3.70
CA ALA A 208 -3.83 22.14 -5.04
C ALA A 208 -4.19 20.72 -5.51
N THR A 209 -4.15 19.73 -4.61
CA THR A 209 -4.30 18.30 -4.96
C THR A 209 -5.67 17.71 -4.66
N GLY A 210 -6.48 18.37 -3.81
CA GLY A 210 -7.70 17.80 -3.25
C GLY A 210 -7.47 16.64 -2.27
N LYS A 211 -6.21 16.35 -1.90
CA LYS A 211 -5.83 15.16 -1.11
C LYS A 211 -5.04 15.53 0.15
N GLN A 212 -5.14 14.68 1.16
CA GLN A 212 -4.34 14.74 2.39
C GLN A 212 -3.95 13.34 2.82
N VAL A 213 -2.77 13.21 3.42
CA VAL A 213 -2.27 11.96 4.00
C VAL A 213 -1.86 12.19 5.45
N SER A 214 -1.99 11.16 6.28
CA SER A 214 -1.38 11.18 7.61
C SER A 214 0.14 11.04 7.47
N THR A 215 0.88 11.80 8.27
CA THR A 215 2.34 11.75 8.31
C THR A 215 2.88 11.06 9.54
N ASP A 216 2.01 10.49 10.37
CA ASP A 216 2.36 9.99 11.71
C ASP A 216 3.36 8.82 11.64
N ASN A 217 3.45 8.15 10.49
CA ASN A 217 4.23 6.91 10.31
C ASN A 217 5.21 6.94 9.12
N ILE A 218 5.52 8.11 8.56
CA ILE A 218 6.42 8.25 7.41
C ILE A 218 7.87 7.94 7.80
N ILE A 219 8.26 8.37 9.00
CA ILE A 219 9.58 8.13 9.57
C ILE A 219 9.41 6.88 10.45
N SER A 220 10.21 5.83 10.24
CA SER A 220 10.26 4.74 11.21
C SER A 220 10.72 5.34 12.53
N SER A 221 9.98 5.15 13.61
CA SER A 221 10.33 5.75 14.90
C SER A 221 11.78 5.41 15.24
N GLU A 222 12.60 6.44 15.43
CA GLU A 222 14.00 6.24 15.80
C GLU A 222 14.08 5.87 17.29
N PRO A 223 15.16 5.22 17.75
CA PRO A 223 15.36 4.91 19.17
C PRO A 223 15.17 6.10 20.12
N LYS A 224 15.41 7.33 19.64
CA LYS A 224 15.21 8.57 20.41
C LYS A 224 13.74 8.91 20.66
N ASP A 225 12.82 8.45 19.81
CA ASP A 225 11.39 8.78 19.86
C ASP A 225 10.58 7.73 20.64
N TRP A 226 11.16 6.54 20.86
CA TRP A 226 10.50 5.43 21.57
C TRP A 226 10.00 5.78 22.97
N PRO A 227 10.72 6.53 23.82
CA PRO A 227 10.20 6.88 25.15
C PRO A 227 8.84 7.58 25.10
N ALA A 228 8.67 8.53 24.17
CA ALA A 228 7.40 9.26 24.02
C ALA A 228 6.28 8.37 23.48
N LEU A 229 6.59 7.40 22.61
CA LEU A 229 5.63 6.42 22.10
C LEU A 229 5.21 5.42 23.18
N ILE A 230 6.15 4.97 24.01
CA ILE A 230 5.88 4.07 25.14
C ILE A 230 4.94 4.77 26.13
N ASP A 231 5.15 6.04 26.44
CA ASP A 231 4.30 6.80 27.37
C ASP A 231 2.82 6.87 26.94
N GLN A 232 2.52 6.64 25.67
CA GLN A 232 1.16 6.64 25.11
C GLN A 232 0.46 5.27 25.17
N LEU A 233 1.18 4.19 25.51
CA LEU A 233 0.62 2.82 25.56
C LEU A 233 -0.17 2.58 26.85
N ALA A 234 -1.02 1.54 26.86
CA ALA A 234 -1.70 1.11 28.08
C ALA A 234 -0.68 0.61 29.12
N GLY A 235 -0.92 0.86 30.42
CA GLY A 235 0.09 0.65 31.48
C GLY A 235 0.73 -0.74 31.54
N SER A 236 0.02 -1.80 31.14
CA SER A 236 0.60 -3.16 31.04
C SER A 236 1.55 -3.33 29.85
N GLN A 237 1.29 -2.63 28.74
CA GLN A 237 2.12 -2.63 27.53
C GLN A 237 3.36 -1.74 27.68
N GLN A 238 3.28 -0.68 28.50
CA GLN A 238 4.41 0.24 28.75
C GLN A 238 5.62 -0.50 29.32
N ALA A 239 5.40 -1.31 30.36
CA ALA A 239 6.49 -2.04 31.02
C ALA A 239 7.15 -3.06 30.07
N GLU A 240 6.35 -3.73 29.23
CA GLU A 240 6.83 -4.69 28.25
C GLU A 240 7.64 -4.01 27.15
N ALA A 241 7.10 -2.92 26.60
CA ALA A 241 7.78 -2.12 25.59
C ALA A 241 9.11 -1.58 26.12
N LEU A 242 9.15 -1.08 27.35
CA LEU A 242 10.37 -0.52 27.95
C LEU A 242 11.45 -1.59 28.18
N ALA A 243 11.06 -2.79 28.59
CA ALA A 243 11.98 -3.92 28.72
C ALA A 243 12.54 -4.34 27.35
N LEU A 244 11.68 -4.42 26.33
CA LEU A 244 12.07 -4.86 24.99
C LEU A 244 12.97 -3.83 24.30
N MET A 245 12.76 -2.53 24.54
CA MET A 245 13.70 -1.47 24.15
C MET A 245 15.09 -1.70 24.76
N GLN A 246 15.16 -1.95 26.07
CA GLN A 246 16.44 -2.17 26.76
C GLN A 246 17.17 -3.39 26.20
N ALA A 247 16.44 -4.47 25.90
CA ALA A 247 17.01 -5.66 25.29
C ALA A 247 17.54 -5.39 23.88
N THR A 248 16.77 -4.72 23.03
CA THR A 248 17.19 -4.26 21.70
C THR A 248 18.46 -3.41 21.80
N GLN A 249 18.49 -2.45 22.73
CA GLN A 249 19.65 -1.60 22.99
C GLN A 249 20.82 -2.35 23.62
N SER A 250 20.66 -3.56 24.14
CA SER A 250 21.76 -4.36 24.71
C SER A 250 22.51 -5.20 23.68
N ILE A 251 21.99 -5.34 22.46
CA ILE A 251 22.61 -6.14 21.40
C ILE A 251 23.96 -5.53 21.01
N THR A 252 25.02 -6.34 21.07
CA THR A 252 26.41 -5.94 20.78
C THR A 252 26.77 -6.04 19.31
N ASN A 253 26.12 -6.93 18.56
CA ASN A 253 26.30 -7.01 17.11
C ASN A 253 25.52 -5.87 16.42
N PRO A 254 26.19 -4.98 15.68
CA PRO A 254 25.54 -3.79 15.11
C PRO A 254 24.47 -4.12 14.07
N ASP A 255 24.64 -5.17 13.28
CA ASP A 255 23.65 -5.57 12.27
C ASP A 255 22.39 -6.15 12.93
N LYS A 256 22.58 -7.02 13.93
CA LYS A 256 21.46 -7.56 14.73
C LYS A 256 20.75 -6.49 15.56
N ARG A 257 21.51 -5.52 16.10
CA ARG A 257 20.94 -4.39 16.84
C ARG A 257 20.05 -3.59 15.91
N HIS A 258 20.54 -3.24 14.73
CA HIS A 258 19.78 -2.48 13.75
C HIS A 258 18.49 -3.20 13.32
N GLU A 259 18.56 -4.52 13.04
CA GLU A 259 17.38 -5.34 12.73
C GLU A 259 16.37 -5.33 13.90
N ALA A 260 16.84 -5.50 15.13
CA ALA A 260 15.98 -5.48 16.31
C ALA A 260 15.39 -4.09 16.59
N GLU A 261 16.11 -3.01 16.32
CA GLU A 261 15.60 -1.64 16.46
C GLU A 261 14.43 -1.40 15.50
N LYS A 262 14.56 -1.84 14.25
CA LYS A 262 13.47 -1.75 13.26
C LYS A 262 12.24 -2.55 13.67
N LEU A 263 12.45 -3.82 14.07
CA LEU A 263 11.36 -4.67 14.53
C LEU A 263 10.68 -4.09 15.79
N TYR A 264 11.46 -3.43 16.65
CA TYR A 264 10.93 -2.79 17.84
C TYR A 264 10.08 -1.56 17.51
N SER A 265 10.47 -0.76 16.52
CA SER A 265 9.64 0.32 15.99
C SER A 265 8.30 -0.21 15.44
N ASP A 266 8.33 -1.30 14.69
CA ASP A 266 7.12 -1.97 14.19
C ASP A 266 6.26 -2.55 15.33
N TYR A 267 6.91 -3.06 16.38
CA TYR A 267 6.24 -3.61 17.56
C TYR A 267 5.45 -2.52 18.30
N LEU A 268 6.07 -1.36 18.56
CA LEU A 268 5.41 -0.22 19.19
C LEU A 268 4.19 0.22 18.37
N TYR A 269 4.33 0.25 17.04
CA TYR A 269 3.23 0.59 16.15
C TYR A 269 2.08 -0.44 16.21
N ALA A 270 2.39 -1.74 16.15
CA ALA A 270 1.40 -2.79 16.27
C ALA A 270 0.63 -2.68 17.59
N LEU A 271 1.30 -2.30 18.69
CA LEU A 271 0.63 -2.02 19.97
C LEU A 271 -0.31 -0.81 19.90
N GLN A 272 0.10 0.31 19.27
CA GLN A 272 -0.73 1.50 19.11
C GLN A 272 -1.99 1.23 18.27
N GLN A 273 -1.88 0.37 17.26
CA GLN A 273 -3.01 -0.04 16.43
C GLN A 273 -3.90 -1.10 17.09
N GLY A 274 -3.49 -1.63 18.25
CA GLY A 274 -4.17 -2.77 18.88
C GLY A 274 -3.98 -4.09 18.14
N ASP A 275 -3.06 -4.17 17.16
CA ASP A 275 -2.70 -5.40 16.45
C ASP A 275 -1.78 -6.27 17.32
N SER A 276 -2.43 -6.91 18.25
CA SER A 276 -1.78 -7.74 19.25
C SER A 276 -1.10 -8.98 18.63
N ALA A 277 -1.60 -9.50 17.50
CA ALA A 277 -1.03 -10.66 16.82
C ALA A 277 0.31 -10.29 16.18
N LYS A 278 0.35 -9.18 15.43
CA LYS A 278 1.59 -8.70 14.83
C LYS A 278 2.60 -8.27 15.88
N ALA A 279 2.16 -7.63 16.97
CA ALA A 279 3.05 -7.28 18.08
C ALA A 279 3.71 -8.52 18.72
N ALA A 280 2.98 -9.63 18.86
CA ALA A 280 3.54 -10.87 19.41
C ALA A 280 4.57 -11.52 18.47
N GLU A 281 4.31 -11.53 17.16
CA GLU A 281 5.24 -12.01 16.13
C GLU A 281 6.55 -11.21 16.14
N LEU A 282 6.43 -9.88 16.12
CA LEU A 282 7.58 -8.97 16.12
C LEU A 282 8.41 -9.10 17.40
N ARG A 283 7.74 -9.23 18.55
CA ARG A 283 8.40 -9.48 19.83
C ARG A 283 9.21 -10.77 19.81
N ALA A 284 8.63 -11.88 19.35
CA ALA A 284 9.33 -13.16 19.28
C ALA A 284 10.59 -13.07 18.40
N ARG A 285 10.52 -12.30 17.31
CA ARG A 285 11.66 -12.06 16.44
C ARG A 285 12.75 -11.22 17.10
N ILE A 286 12.39 -10.20 17.89
CA ILE A 286 13.35 -9.40 18.68
C ILE A 286 14.01 -10.27 19.76
N GLU A 287 13.26 -11.16 20.42
CA GLU A 287 13.80 -12.11 21.40
C GLU A 287 14.84 -13.07 20.77
N GLU A 288 14.60 -13.52 19.53
CA GLU A 288 15.57 -14.34 18.77
C GLU A 288 16.88 -13.57 18.49
N LEU A 289 16.78 -12.29 18.13
CA LEU A 289 17.95 -11.45 17.82
C LEU A 289 18.75 -11.07 19.06
N THR A 290 18.06 -10.84 20.19
CA THR A 290 18.69 -10.50 21.47
C THR A 290 19.34 -11.72 22.15
N GLY A 291 18.91 -12.95 21.83
CA GLY A 291 19.46 -14.18 22.38
C GLY A 291 19.18 -14.37 23.88
N ALA A 292 18.35 -13.50 24.46
CA ALA A 292 17.90 -13.57 25.83
C ALA A 292 16.38 -13.81 25.81
N PRO A 293 15.88 -14.90 26.42
CA PRO A 293 14.46 -14.98 26.70
C PRO A 293 14.13 -13.82 27.63
N MET A 294 13.40 -12.85 27.09
CA MET A 294 12.89 -11.74 27.87
C MET A 294 12.07 -12.31 29.03
N PRO A 295 12.03 -11.65 30.21
CA PRO A 295 11.09 -12.01 31.23
C PRO A 295 9.72 -12.00 30.56
N THR A 296 9.15 -13.20 30.40
CA THR A 296 7.76 -13.37 30.01
C THR A 296 6.99 -12.49 30.98
N PRO A 297 6.03 -11.67 30.51
CA PRO A 297 5.26 -10.84 31.41
C PRO A 297 4.91 -11.68 32.63
N GLN A 298 5.08 -11.14 33.83
CA GLN A 298 4.22 -11.57 34.92
C GLN A 298 2.79 -11.13 34.56
N THR A 299 2.24 -11.67 33.46
CA THR A 299 0.87 -12.09 33.46
C THR A 299 0.83 -13.05 34.62
N THR A 300 0.06 -12.69 35.65
CA THR A 300 -0.64 -13.69 36.43
C THR A 300 -1.00 -14.82 35.47
N LYS A 301 -0.49 -16.03 35.71
CA LYS A 301 -0.75 -17.21 34.87
C LYS A 301 -2.26 -17.37 34.70
N ASP A 302 -2.81 -16.71 33.71
CA ASP A 302 -4.17 -16.90 33.29
C ASP A 302 -4.05 -18.03 32.28
N THR A 303 -4.35 -19.23 32.77
CA THR A 303 -4.76 -20.33 31.92
C THR A 303 -5.83 -19.84 30.93
N PRO A 304 -5.89 -20.41 29.71
CA PRO A 304 -6.97 -20.11 28.79
C PRO A 304 -8.29 -20.22 29.55
N ARG A 305 -9.11 -19.18 29.46
CA ARG A 305 -10.33 -19.08 30.26
C ARG A 305 -11.52 -18.82 29.38
N VAL A 306 -12.68 -19.19 29.91
CA VAL A 306 -13.95 -19.02 29.25
C VAL A 306 -14.75 -17.98 30.03
N GLU A 307 -15.11 -16.88 29.37
CA GLU A 307 -16.00 -15.87 29.95
C GLU A 307 -17.40 -16.05 29.39
N VAL A 308 -18.40 -16.18 30.27
CA VAL A 308 -19.81 -16.21 29.87
C VAL A 308 -20.48 -14.90 30.27
N LYS A 309 -20.86 -14.09 29.29
CA LYS A 309 -21.55 -12.80 29.49
C LYS A 309 -22.74 -12.71 28.55
N ASN A 310 -23.91 -12.33 29.08
CA ASN A 310 -25.15 -12.14 28.31
C ASN A 310 -25.51 -13.32 27.39
N GLY A 311 -25.32 -14.55 27.87
CA GLY A 311 -25.58 -15.77 27.09
C GLY A 311 -24.55 -16.07 26.00
N ARG A 312 -23.49 -15.26 25.83
CA ARG A 312 -22.36 -15.57 24.96
C ARG A 312 -21.19 -16.12 25.77
N MET A 313 -20.57 -17.15 25.23
CA MET A 313 -19.34 -17.77 25.71
C MET A 313 -18.17 -17.28 24.86
N THR A 314 -17.21 -16.61 25.49
CA THR A 314 -16.00 -16.07 24.86
C THR A 314 -14.79 -16.87 25.33
N PHE A 315 -14.06 -17.44 24.38
CA PHE A 315 -12.83 -18.18 24.62
C PHE A 315 -11.66 -17.22 24.59
N ILE A 316 -10.93 -17.14 25.70
CA ILE A 316 -9.85 -16.17 25.88
C ILE A 316 -8.53 -16.93 25.96
N ASP A 317 -7.57 -16.54 25.13
CA ASP A 317 -6.24 -17.13 25.11
C ASP A 317 -5.44 -16.82 26.38
N VAL A 318 -4.25 -17.40 26.46
CA VAL A 318 -3.30 -17.19 27.57
C VAL A 318 -2.83 -15.73 27.73
N ASN A 319 -3.07 -14.90 26.72
CA ASN A 319 -2.71 -13.47 26.70
C ASN A 319 -3.91 -12.57 27.03
N GLY A 320 -5.06 -13.13 27.41
CA GLY A 320 -6.27 -12.36 27.70
C GLY A 320 -7.04 -11.90 26.45
N ARG A 321 -6.71 -12.42 25.26
CA ARG A 321 -7.33 -12.04 23.99
C ARG A 321 -8.52 -12.95 23.66
N PRO A 322 -9.66 -12.39 23.24
CA PRO A 322 -10.77 -13.20 22.75
C PRO A 322 -10.39 -13.88 21.43
N ILE A 323 -10.39 -15.21 21.42
CA ILE A 323 -10.18 -16.04 20.22
C ILE A 323 -11.46 -16.07 19.40
N VAL A 324 -12.57 -16.41 20.05
CA VAL A 324 -13.88 -16.56 19.41
C VAL A 324 -14.98 -16.44 20.47
N SER A 325 -16.13 -15.93 20.05
CA SER A 325 -17.33 -15.87 20.90
C SER A 325 -18.49 -16.59 20.23
N ALA A 326 -19.15 -17.49 20.94
CA ALA A 326 -20.32 -18.24 20.48
C ALA A 326 -21.49 -18.09 21.45
N ASP A 327 -22.69 -18.49 21.03
CA ASP A 327 -23.82 -18.60 21.95
C ASP A 327 -23.56 -19.77 22.91
N ALA A 328 -23.59 -19.51 24.22
CA ALA A 328 -23.34 -20.50 25.24
C ALA A 328 -24.32 -21.69 25.15
N ALA A 329 -25.55 -21.48 24.66
CA ALA A 329 -26.53 -22.54 24.46
C ALA A 329 -26.13 -23.53 23.34
N THR A 330 -25.28 -23.10 22.41
CA THR A 330 -24.84 -23.90 21.26
C THR A 330 -23.56 -24.69 21.52
N MET A 331 -22.77 -24.30 22.51
CA MET A 331 -21.53 -24.98 22.86
C MET A 331 -21.79 -26.35 23.48
N ARG A 332 -20.95 -27.33 23.12
CA ARG A 332 -20.97 -28.70 23.65
C ARG A 332 -19.60 -29.09 24.15
N ASP A 333 -19.54 -30.08 25.04
CA ASP A 333 -18.26 -30.71 25.39
C ASP A 333 -17.68 -31.43 24.17
N GLY A 334 -16.37 -31.36 24.01
CA GLY A 334 -15.65 -31.86 22.84
C GLY A 334 -15.44 -30.78 21.76
N PRO A 335 -15.12 -31.20 20.51
CA PRO A 335 -14.81 -30.29 19.42
C PRO A 335 -16.04 -29.54 18.89
N ASN A 336 -15.94 -28.22 18.82
CA ASN A 336 -16.93 -27.31 18.25
C ASN A 336 -16.30 -26.53 17.09
N ASN A 337 -16.92 -26.59 15.91
CA ASN A 337 -16.46 -25.83 14.75
C ASN A 337 -17.18 -24.48 14.69
N LEU A 338 -16.43 -23.39 14.84
CA LEU A 338 -16.95 -22.03 14.90
C LEU A 338 -16.48 -21.22 13.68
N PRO A 339 -17.34 -21.01 12.65
CA PRO A 339 -16.95 -20.34 11.42
C PRO A 339 -16.68 -18.84 11.63
N GLN A 340 -15.49 -18.40 11.24
CA GLN A 340 -14.98 -17.03 11.27
C GLN A 340 -14.79 -16.46 9.85
N VAL A 341 -14.78 -15.14 9.76
CA VAL A 341 -14.61 -14.40 8.51
C VAL A 341 -13.74 -13.17 8.77
N GLU A 342 -12.79 -12.93 7.87
CA GLU A 342 -12.05 -11.67 7.79
C GLU A 342 -12.57 -10.85 6.60
N TYR A 343 -12.72 -9.55 6.81
CA TYR A 343 -13.17 -8.60 5.81
C TYR A 343 -12.12 -7.52 5.57
N ALA A 344 -11.84 -7.19 4.32
CA ALA A 344 -11.17 -5.95 3.94
C ALA A 344 -12.20 -4.80 3.93
N GLY A 345 -11.91 -3.74 4.70
CA GLY A 345 -12.78 -2.57 4.77
C GLY A 345 -13.95 -2.66 5.77
N GLY A 346 -13.98 -3.68 6.64
CA GLY A 346 -14.97 -3.83 7.72
C GLY A 346 -16.07 -4.85 7.43
N ILE A 347 -16.91 -5.12 8.45
CA ILE A 347 -17.92 -6.18 8.43
C ILE A 347 -18.91 -5.98 7.26
N GLY A 348 -19.12 -7.05 6.48
CA GLY A 348 -20.06 -7.06 5.35
C GLY A 348 -19.53 -6.42 4.06
N LYS A 349 -18.25 -6.00 4.03
CA LYS A 349 -17.55 -5.52 2.83
C LYS A 349 -16.90 -6.69 2.08
N ARG A 350 -15.70 -6.50 1.55
CA ARG A 350 -15.01 -7.54 0.78
C ARG A 350 -14.53 -8.63 1.73
N ILE A 351 -15.10 -9.84 1.62
CA ILE A 351 -14.55 -11.01 2.31
C ILE A 351 -13.17 -11.32 1.72
N THR A 352 -12.18 -11.48 2.59
CA THR A 352 -10.82 -11.91 2.19
C THR A 352 -10.52 -13.35 2.60
N LYS A 353 -11.15 -13.82 3.68
CA LYS A 353 -10.89 -15.15 4.22
C LYS A 353 -12.06 -15.66 5.06
N GLU A 354 -12.37 -16.93 4.90
CA GLU A 354 -13.26 -17.69 5.78
C GLU A 354 -12.49 -18.84 6.38
N TYR A 355 -12.66 -19.09 7.68
CA TYR A 355 -12.01 -20.22 8.31
C TYR A 355 -12.79 -20.73 9.51
N ASP A 356 -12.58 -21.98 9.87
CA ASP A 356 -13.16 -22.55 11.09
C ASP A 356 -12.17 -22.40 12.25
N VAL A 357 -12.65 -21.98 13.42
CA VAL A 357 -11.93 -22.15 14.69
C VAL A 357 -12.53 -23.37 15.37
N ILE A 358 -11.72 -24.40 15.57
CA ILE A 358 -12.11 -25.62 16.27
C ILE A 358 -11.78 -25.42 17.75
N ILE A 359 -12.82 -25.37 18.59
CA ILE A 359 -12.69 -25.30 20.04
C ILE A 359 -13.05 -26.66 20.62
N ASP A 360 -12.05 -27.38 21.12
CA ASP A 360 -12.28 -28.57 21.94
C ASP A 360 -12.51 -28.14 23.39
N TYR A 361 -13.78 -28.03 23.79
CA TYR A 361 -14.20 -27.46 25.07
C TYR A 361 -14.52 -28.55 26.09
N ASN A 362 -14.08 -28.36 27.32
CA ASN A 362 -14.44 -29.21 28.45
C ASN A 362 -15.07 -28.36 29.55
N SER A 363 -16.38 -28.45 29.69
CA SER A 363 -17.18 -27.68 30.65
C SER A 363 -16.91 -28.04 32.10
N ALA A 364 -16.51 -29.28 32.40
CA ALA A 364 -16.24 -29.73 33.78
C ALA A 364 -15.10 -28.92 34.42
N ASN A 365 -14.10 -28.57 33.62
CA ASN A 365 -12.92 -27.82 34.07
C ASN A 365 -12.81 -26.43 33.44
N GLN A 366 -13.78 -26.04 32.60
CA GLN A 366 -13.79 -24.81 31.79
C GLN A 366 -12.50 -24.60 30.96
N THR A 367 -11.85 -25.69 30.55
CA THR A 367 -10.64 -25.65 29.73
C THR A 367 -10.99 -25.83 28.27
N PHE A 368 -10.13 -25.36 27.38
CA PHE A 368 -10.28 -25.60 25.95
C PHE A 368 -8.94 -25.67 25.23
N THR A 369 -8.94 -26.26 24.03
CA THR A 369 -7.89 -26.05 23.04
C THR A 369 -8.49 -25.43 21.79
N ALA A 370 -7.72 -24.58 21.11
CA ALA A 370 -8.14 -23.93 19.88
C ALA A 370 -7.20 -24.33 18.74
N SER A 371 -7.77 -24.70 17.60
CA SER A 371 -7.01 -24.92 16.36
C SER A 371 -7.75 -24.32 15.17
N GLN A 372 -7.01 -24.03 14.11
CA GLN A 372 -7.58 -23.55 12.86
C GLN A 372 -7.96 -24.75 11.99
N GLY A 373 -9.22 -24.78 11.56
CA GLY A 373 -9.76 -25.78 10.65
C GLY A 373 -9.64 -25.34 9.20
N ASN A 374 -10.63 -25.70 8.38
CA ASN A 374 -10.64 -25.40 6.95
C ASN A 374 -10.53 -23.90 6.70
N VAL A 375 -9.62 -23.50 5.82
CA VAL A 375 -9.41 -22.11 5.42
C VAL A 375 -9.77 -21.96 3.94
N LYS A 376 -10.54 -20.94 3.62
CA LYS A 376 -10.83 -20.51 2.25
C LYS A 376 -10.45 -19.04 2.11
N ILE A 377 -9.60 -18.74 1.15
CA ILE A 377 -9.17 -17.37 0.82
C ILE A 377 -9.97 -16.94 -0.40
N TRP A 378 -10.49 -15.71 -0.36
CA TRP A 378 -11.37 -15.17 -1.37
C TRP A 378 -10.69 -14.03 -2.12
N SER A 379 -10.76 -14.05 -3.45
CA SER A 379 -10.35 -12.95 -4.33
C SER A 379 -11.48 -12.59 -5.28
N LEU A 380 -12.65 -12.31 -4.71
CA LEU A 380 -13.85 -11.96 -5.45
C LEU A 380 -13.71 -10.57 -6.11
N GLU A 381 -14.00 -10.49 -7.40
CA GLU A 381 -13.89 -9.29 -8.23
C GLU A 381 -14.99 -9.25 -9.30
N VAL A 382 -15.54 -8.06 -9.55
CA VAL A 382 -16.43 -7.85 -10.70
C VAL A 382 -15.54 -7.71 -11.94
N THR A 383 -15.58 -8.71 -12.80
CA THR A 383 -14.81 -8.76 -14.05
C THR A 383 -15.72 -8.47 -15.23
N GLU A 384 -15.15 -7.80 -16.22
CA GLU A 384 -15.79 -7.60 -17.50
C GLU A 384 -15.56 -8.80 -18.42
N ASP A 385 -16.62 -9.24 -19.11
CA ASP A 385 -16.49 -10.17 -20.22
C ASP A 385 -15.96 -9.40 -21.45
N PRO A 386 -14.88 -9.87 -22.10
CA PRO A 386 -14.31 -9.21 -23.28
C PRO A 386 -15.25 -9.17 -24.50
N SER A 387 -16.40 -9.87 -24.48
CA SER A 387 -17.39 -9.87 -25.56
C SER A 387 -18.30 -8.63 -25.57
N GLN A 388 -17.72 -7.44 -25.44
CA GLN A 388 -18.43 -6.17 -25.62
C GLN A 388 -19.05 -6.09 -27.02
N ARG A 389 -20.24 -5.48 -27.12
CA ARG A 389 -20.87 -5.16 -28.40
C ARG A 389 -21.32 -3.72 -28.41
N ILE A 390 -20.89 -2.98 -29.42
CA ILE A 390 -21.41 -1.64 -29.72
C ILE A 390 -22.55 -1.82 -30.73
N LEU A 391 -23.72 -1.28 -30.39
CA LEU A 391 -24.91 -1.27 -31.25
C LEU A 391 -25.41 0.17 -31.35
N ASP A 392 -25.37 0.72 -32.55
CA ASP A 392 -25.72 2.11 -32.87
C ASP A 392 -25.04 3.10 -31.90
N THR A 393 -25.75 3.59 -30.87
CA THR A 393 -25.27 4.55 -29.87
C THR A 393 -25.22 3.96 -28.44
N SER A 394 -25.06 2.64 -28.33
CA SER A 394 -25.09 1.92 -27.05
C SER A 394 -23.93 0.94 -26.93
N LEU A 395 -23.26 0.94 -25.77
CA LEU A 395 -22.27 -0.07 -25.42
C LEU A 395 -22.95 -1.13 -24.57
N ILE A 396 -22.89 -2.38 -25.02
CA ILE A 396 -23.39 -3.50 -24.25
C ILE A 396 -22.24 -4.33 -23.72
N THR A 397 -22.10 -4.35 -22.41
CA THR A 397 -21.08 -5.09 -21.66
C THR A 397 -21.73 -6.12 -20.74
N THR A 398 -21.10 -7.29 -20.61
CA THR A 398 -21.47 -8.27 -19.60
C THR A 398 -20.46 -8.20 -18.46
N PHE A 399 -20.96 -8.12 -17.23
CA PHE A 399 -20.17 -8.22 -16.03
C PHE A 399 -20.43 -9.56 -15.36
N GLU A 400 -19.40 -10.07 -14.70
CA GLU A 400 -19.46 -11.30 -13.94
C GLU A 400 -18.68 -11.12 -12.64
N LEU A 401 -19.25 -11.54 -11.50
CA LEU A 401 -18.45 -11.70 -10.30
C LEU A 401 -17.60 -12.96 -10.47
N LYS A 402 -16.30 -12.90 -10.21
CA LYS A 402 -15.39 -14.06 -10.27
C LYS A 402 -14.54 -14.13 -9.02
N ASP A 403 -14.24 -15.35 -8.58
CA ASP A 403 -13.17 -15.59 -7.62
C ASP A 403 -11.87 -15.88 -8.37
N ALA A 404 -10.91 -14.95 -8.33
CA ALA A 404 -9.60 -15.15 -8.95
C ALA A 404 -8.72 -16.17 -8.20
N GLY A 405 -9.13 -16.59 -7.01
CA GLY A 405 -8.36 -17.45 -6.13
C GLY A 405 -8.66 -18.94 -6.27
N ILE A 406 -8.55 -19.58 -7.45
CA ILE A 406 -8.49 -21.06 -7.68
C ILE A 406 -9.68 -21.92 -7.13
N VAL A 407 -10.51 -21.47 -6.19
CA VAL A 407 -11.41 -22.32 -5.38
C VAL A 407 -12.83 -22.47 -5.97
N GLY A 408 -13.13 -21.91 -7.14
CA GLY A 408 -14.41 -22.10 -7.84
C GLY A 408 -15.62 -21.40 -7.19
N ASP A 409 -16.79 -21.55 -7.83
CA ASP A 409 -17.99 -20.73 -7.65
C ASP A 409 -18.86 -21.07 -6.41
N ASP A 410 -18.26 -21.18 -5.21
CA ASP A 410 -19.04 -21.44 -3.98
C ASP A 410 -19.65 -20.16 -3.36
N TYR A 411 -20.22 -19.30 -4.19
CA TYR A 411 -20.94 -18.11 -3.76
C TYR A 411 -22.19 -17.90 -4.62
N ALA A 412 -23.17 -17.20 -4.05
CA ALA A 412 -24.38 -16.78 -4.73
C ALA A 412 -24.46 -15.26 -4.71
N VAL A 413 -24.60 -14.64 -5.88
CA VAL A 413 -24.89 -13.21 -6.00
C VAL A 413 -26.38 -13.00 -5.88
N GLU A 414 -26.82 -12.52 -4.73
CA GLU A 414 -28.23 -12.29 -4.42
C GLU A 414 -28.75 -11.03 -5.11
N SER A 415 -27.92 -9.97 -5.16
CA SER A 415 -28.28 -8.74 -5.85
C SER A 415 -27.05 -8.01 -6.38
N TRP A 416 -27.27 -7.19 -7.40
CA TRP A 416 -26.31 -6.19 -7.84
C TRP A 416 -27.03 -4.90 -8.16
N VAL A 417 -26.35 -3.78 -7.98
CA VAL A 417 -26.84 -2.45 -8.35
C VAL A 417 -25.76 -1.72 -9.12
N MET A 418 -26.20 -0.94 -10.10
CA MET A 418 -25.36 -0.03 -10.84
C MET A 418 -25.85 1.40 -10.60
N THR A 419 -24.92 2.27 -10.22
CA THR A 419 -25.19 3.69 -10.02
C THR A 419 -24.40 4.54 -11.00
N ASP A 420 -24.96 5.69 -11.37
CA ASP A 420 -24.22 6.75 -12.04
C ASP A 420 -23.26 7.47 -11.06
N GLN A 421 -22.52 8.46 -11.57
CA GLN A 421 -21.58 9.26 -10.78
C GLN A 421 -22.27 10.12 -9.69
N SER A 422 -23.57 10.38 -9.83
CA SER A 422 -24.38 11.10 -8.83
C SER A 422 -24.95 10.17 -7.75
N GLY A 423 -24.70 8.86 -7.86
CA GLY A 423 -25.22 7.84 -6.95
C GLY A 423 -26.65 7.41 -7.24
N ASN A 424 -27.25 7.82 -8.36
CA ASN A 424 -28.58 7.36 -8.74
C ASN A 424 -28.49 5.92 -9.24
N VAL A 425 -29.39 5.06 -8.76
CA VAL A 425 -29.51 3.70 -9.28
C VAL A 425 -30.06 3.76 -10.69
N ILE A 426 -29.26 3.31 -11.65
CA ILE A 426 -29.64 3.25 -13.07
C ILE A 426 -30.06 1.84 -13.48
N ARG A 427 -29.58 0.82 -12.75
CA ARG A 427 -29.98 -0.57 -12.98
C ARG A 427 -29.73 -1.43 -11.75
N ASP A 428 -30.54 -2.46 -11.57
CA ASP A 428 -30.39 -3.45 -10.52
C ASP A 428 -30.84 -4.83 -11.01
N GLY A 429 -30.43 -5.87 -10.29
CA GLY A 429 -30.80 -7.25 -10.61
C GLY A 429 -30.19 -8.27 -9.66
N SER A 430 -30.18 -9.53 -10.08
CA SER A 430 -29.64 -10.67 -9.33
C SER A 430 -28.86 -11.62 -10.26
N GLY A 431 -28.06 -12.52 -9.69
CA GLY A 431 -27.26 -13.49 -10.44
C GLY A 431 -25.80 -13.08 -10.61
N SER A 432 -24.92 -14.06 -10.85
CA SER A 432 -23.47 -13.88 -10.90
C SER A 432 -22.98 -13.22 -12.19
N SER A 433 -23.77 -13.27 -13.26
CA SER A 433 -23.51 -12.60 -14.53
C SER A 433 -24.69 -11.71 -14.89
N PHE A 434 -24.39 -10.49 -15.35
CA PHE A 434 -25.40 -9.52 -15.75
C PHE A 434 -24.92 -8.67 -16.92
N ARG A 435 -25.87 -8.35 -17.80
CA ARG A 435 -25.62 -7.58 -19.02
C ARG A 435 -26.17 -6.17 -18.87
N VAL A 436 -25.32 -5.19 -19.13
CA VAL A 436 -25.62 -3.77 -19.01
C VAL A 436 -25.48 -3.11 -20.37
N GLU A 437 -26.39 -2.19 -20.64
CA GLU A 437 -26.36 -1.30 -21.79
C GLU A 437 -26.09 0.11 -21.28
N PHE A 438 -25.07 0.75 -21.82
CA PHE A 438 -24.68 2.12 -21.53
C PHE A 438 -25.08 3.00 -22.71
N THR A 439 -25.78 4.09 -22.42
CA THR A 439 -26.34 5.02 -23.41
C THR A 439 -25.81 6.45 -23.24
N GLU A 440 -25.08 6.71 -22.16
CA GLU A 440 -24.40 7.96 -21.90
C GLU A 440 -22.97 7.70 -21.40
N PRO A 441 -22.02 8.61 -21.66
CA PRO A 441 -20.69 8.55 -21.08
C PRO A 441 -20.69 9.01 -19.61
N GLY A 442 -19.75 8.48 -18.83
CA GLY A 442 -19.63 8.79 -17.41
C GLY A 442 -19.01 7.65 -16.61
N THR A 443 -18.77 7.89 -15.31
CA THR A 443 -18.28 6.86 -14.39
C THR A 443 -19.46 6.18 -13.72
N TYR A 444 -19.57 4.87 -13.94
CA TYR A 444 -20.57 4.03 -13.32
C TYR A 444 -19.95 3.21 -12.20
N ARG A 445 -20.71 2.96 -11.14
CA ARG A 445 -20.28 2.10 -10.04
C ARG A 445 -21.19 0.88 -9.99
N ILE A 446 -20.58 -0.29 -10.03
CA ILE A 446 -21.27 -1.57 -9.93
C ILE A 446 -20.98 -2.16 -8.56
N ILE A 447 -22.03 -2.51 -7.82
CA ILE A 447 -21.93 -3.13 -6.50
C ILE A 447 -22.66 -4.46 -6.51
N ALA A 448 -21.93 -5.55 -6.36
CA ALA A 448 -22.49 -6.89 -6.20
C ALA A 448 -22.57 -7.26 -4.71
N ARG A 449 -23.68 -7.89 -4.32
CA ARG A 449 -23.95 -8.38 -2.97
C ARG A 449 -24.41 -9.83 -3.02
N GLY A 450 -23.99 -10.61 -2.05
CA GLY A 450 -24.35 -12.00 -2.03
C GLY A 450 -23.86 -12.72 -0.80
N ARG A 451 -23.89 -14.05 -0.87
CA ARG A 451 -23.45 -14.95 0.21
C ARG A 451 -22.51 -16.02 -0.29
N THR A 452 -21.55 -16.39 0.54
CA THR A 452 -20.76 -17.61 0.34
C THR A 452 -21.63 -18.84 0.65
N LEU A 453 -21.22 -20.03 0.21
CA LEU A 453 -21.86 -21.31 0.59
C LEU A 453 -21.89 -21.52 2.12
N ARG A 454 -20.97 -20.88 2.87
CA ARG A 454 -20.93 -20.88 4.33
C ARG A 454 -21.91 -19.87 4.97
N GLY A 455 -22.71 -19.19 4.15
CA GLY A 455 -23.77 -18.28 4.57
C GLY A 455 -23.28 -16.90 5.02
N LYS A 456 -22.10 -16.45 4.55
CA LYS A 456 -21.52 -15.16 4.94
C LYS A 456 -21.77 -14.12 3.86
N ASP A 457 -22.32 -12.98 4.27
CA ASP A 457 -22.64 -11.87 3.38
C ASP A 457 -21.37 -11.15 2.91
N PHE A 458 -21.36 -10.72 1.64
CA PHE A 458 -20.31 -9.88 1.05
C PHE A 458 -20.91 -8.71 0.24
N GLU A 459 -20.12 -7.65 0.10
CA GLU A 459 -20.36 -6.52 -0.80
C GLU A 459 -19.07 -6.13 -1.53
N ILE A 460 -19.11 -6.08 -2.86
CA ILE A 460 -17.95 -5.80 -3.70
C ILE A 460 -18.33 -4.74 -4.74
N GLY A 461 -17.53 -3.68 -4.81
CA GLY A 461 -17.74 -2.57 -5.72
C GLY A 461 -16.61 -2.45 -6.75
N ARG A 462 -16.96 -2.08 -7.98
CA ARG A 462 -16.01 -1.67 -9.02
C ARG A 462 -16.52 -0.41 -9.72
N GLU A 463 -15.61 0.52 -9.99
CA GLU A 463 -15.88 1.66 -10.85
C GLU A 463 -15.57 1.30 -12.30
N TYR A 464 -16.40 1.79 -13.21
CA TYR A 464 -16.36 1.48 -14.63
C TYR A 464 -16.61 2.77 -15.43
N PRO A 465 -15.54 3.41 -15.96
CA PRO A 465 -15.66 4.61 -16.77
C PRO A 465 -16.05 4.28 -18.22
N ILE A 466 -17.08 4.95 -18.74
CA ILE A 466 -17.44 4.97 -20.17
C ILE A 466 -16.99 6.30 -20.77
N ALA A 467 -16.12 6.24 -21.78
CA ALA A 467 -15.60 7.43 -22.45
C ALA A 467 -16.60 8.04 -23.45
N GLU A 468 -16.55 9.37 -23.64
CA GLU A 468 -17.41 10.17 -24.55
C GLU A 468 -17.36 9.77 -26.04
N GLY A 469 -16.54 8.79 -26.46
CA GLY A 469 -16.44 8.36 -27.87
C GLY A 469 -16.74 6.88 -28.14
N ILE A 470 -17.15 6.11 -27.12
CA ILE A 470 -17.50 4.68 -27.30
C ILE A 470 -18.94 4.50 -27.83
N LEU A 471 -19.76 5.54 -27.68
CA LEU A 471 -21.20 5.55 -27.98
C LEU A 471 -21.56 6.39 -29.23
N GLU A 472 -20.56 6.93 -29.94
CA GLU A 472 -20.72 7.78 -31.14
C GLU A 472 -20.48 7.04 -32.46
#